data_AF-A0A945DUM7-F1
#
_entry.id   AF-A0A945DUM7-F1
#
_cell.length_a   1.000
_cell.length_b   1.000
_cell.length_c   1.000
_cell.angle_alpha   90.00
_cell.angle_beta   90.00
_cell.angle_gamma   90.00
#
_symmetry.space_group_name_H-M   'P 1'
#
loop_
_entity.id
_entity.type
_entity.pdbx_description
1 polymer ?
#
loop_
_entity_poly.entity_id
_entity_poly.type
_entity_poly.pdbx_seq_one_letter_code
_entity_poly.pdbx_strand_id
1 'polypeptide(L)'
;MKKIDYTKLLFDYGTLLVLALLCGWFSYVTIEEQSPTSISAAERLANRVSDELPAEAKVIVLVRQGGKGESFAKTLTEQLTEAGVSVGSTTIGEPTDARKVLTNFGNT
;
A
#
# COMPACT_ATOMS: atom_id res chain seq x y z
N MET A 1 -43.87 25.07 -5.44
CA MET A 1 -42.45 24.85 -5.76
C MET A 1 -41.66 26.00 -5.13
N LYS A 2 -40.95 25.75 -4.02
CA LYS A 2 -40.30 26.78 -3.22
C LYS A 2 -39.02 27.22 -3.95
N LYS A 3 -38.98 28.45 -4.45
CA LYS A 3 -37.77 29.03 -5.07
C LYS A 3 -36.74 29.20 -3.96
N ILE A 4 -35.71 28.37 -3.97
CA ILE A 4 -34.58 28.49 -3.05
C ILE A 4 -33.80 29.71 -3.53
N ASP A 5 -33.71 30.76 -2.70
CA ASP A 5 -32.88 31.93 -3.00
C ASP A 5 -31.41 31.57 -2.80
N TYR A 6 -30.82 31.00 -3.85
CA TYR A 6 -29.42 30.56 -3.89
C TYR A 6 -28.44 31.69 -3.52
N THR A 7 -28.76 32.93 -3.87
CA THR A 7 -27.96 34.12 -3.56
C THR A 7 -27.89 34.36 -2.05
N LYS A 8 -29.00 34.22 -1.33
CA LYS A 8 -29.04 34.45 0.11
C LYS A 8 -28.32 33.36 0.91
N LEU A 9 -28.44 32.11 0.46
CA LEU A 9 -27.69 30.99 1.05
C LEU A 9 -26.18 31.12 0.84
N LEU A 10 -25.73 31.60 -0.32
CA LEU A 10 -24.31 31.83 -0.61
C LEU A 10 -23.69 32.96 0.24
N PHE A 11 -24.44 34.04 0.51
CA PHE A 11 -23.93 35.16 1.31
C PHE A 11 -24.03 34.92 2.82
N ASP A 12 -25.13 34.33 3.32
CA ASP A 12 -25.32 34.10 4.77
C ASP A 12 -24.57 32.85 5.27
N TYR A 13 -24.34 31.86 4.39
CA TYR A 13 -23.67 30.59 4.73
C TYR A 13 -22.43 30.30 3.89
N GLY A 14 -21.86 31.31 3.22
CA GLY A 14 -20.68 31.14 2.36
C GLY A 14 -19.53 30.41 3.05
N THR A 15 -19.27 30.73 4.33
CA THR A 15 -18.26 30.04 5.15
C THR A 15 -18.60 28.56 5.39
N LEU A 16 -19.87 28.22 5.67
CA LEU A 16 -20.29 26.82 5.85
C LEU A 16 -20.23 26.04 4.53
N LEU A 17 -20.54 26.68 3.40
CA LEU A 17 -20.46 26.05 2.09
C LEU A 17 -19.01 25.75 1.71
N VAL A 18 -18.09 26.69 1.96
CA VAL A 18 -16.65 26.46 1.76
C VAL A 18 -16.15 25.35 2.70
N LEU A 19 -16.57 25.35 3.96
CA LEU A 19 -16.20 24.29 4.90
C LEU A 19 -16.70 22.92 4.45
N ALA A 20 -17.96 22.82 4.01
CA ALA A 20 -18.53 21.57 3.51
C ALA A 20 -17.81 21.06 2.25
N LEU A 21 -17.45 21.96 1.33
CA LEU A 21 -16.65 21.62 0.15
C LEU A 21 -15.25 21.15 0.53
N LEU A 22 -14.57 21.83 1.45
CA LEU A 22 -13.25 21.43 1.94
C LEU A 22 -13.33 20.08 2.67
N CYS A 23 -14.34 19.85 3.51
CA CYS A 23 -14.56 18.57 4.18
C CYS A 23 -14.80 17.45 3.16
N GLY A 24 -15.64 17.67 2.15
CA GLY A 24 -15.87 16.69 1.09
C GLY A 24 -14.61 16.40 0.28
N TRP A 25 -13.87 17.45 -0.10
CA TRP A 25 -12.62 17.34 -0.82
C TRP A 25 -11.55 16.59 -0.02
N PHE A 26 -11.31 16.99 1.23
CA PHE A 26 -10.36 16.30 2.10
C PHE A 26 -10.81 14.88 2.38
N SER A 27 -12.10 14.61 2.60
CA SER A 27 -12.61 13.25 2.75
C SER A 27 -12.36 12.41 1.50
N TYR A 28 -12.50 12.98 0.30
CA TYR A 28 -12.23 12.28 -0.95
C TYR A 28 -10.73 12.02 -1.15
N VAL A 29 -9.88 13.03 -0.95
CA VAL A 29 -8.42 12.91 -1.06
C VAL A 29 -7.86 11.95 0.00
N THR A 30 -8.49 11.87 1.18
CA THR A 30 -8.07 10.96 2.26
C THR A 30 -8.48 9.50 2.00
N ILE A 31 -9.36 9.22 1.03
CA ILE A 31 -9.65 7.84 0.61
C ILE A 31 -8.48 7.22 -0.14
N GLU A 32 -7.42 7.98 -0.47
CA GLU A 32 -6.18 7.41 -0.98
C GLU A 32 -5.55 6.52 0.10
N GLU A 33 -5.83 5.22 -0.01
CA GLU A 33 -5.43 4.20 0.95
C GLU A 33 -3.91 3.99 0.85
N GLN A 34 -3.14 4.90 1.47
CA GLN A 34 -1.69 4.77 1.67
C GLN A 34 -1.41 3.70 2.74
N SER A 35 -1.89 2.49 2.50
CA SER A 35 -1.49 1.35 3.32
C SER A 35 -0.18 0.81 2.74
N PRO A 36 0.92 0.77 3.52
CA PRO A 36 2.17 0.15 3.10
C PRO A 36 2.02 -1.35 2.83
N THR A 37 0.89 -1.96 3.21
CA THR A 37 0.52 -3.35 2.92
C THR A 37 -0.59 -3.47 1.87
N SER A 38 -0.91 -2.40 1.14
CA SER A 38 -1.83 -2.48 0.01
C SER A 38 -1.24 -3.27 -1.14
N ILE A 39 -2.12 -3.86 -1.97
CA ILE A 39 -1.73 -4.59 -3.18
C ILE A 39 -0.88 -3.68 -4.08
N SER A 40 -1.34 -2.44 -4.34
CA SER A 40 -0.60 -1.48 -5.18
C SER A 40 0.82 -1.14 -4.67
N ALA A 41 1.04 -1.19 -3.35
CA ALA A 41 2.37 -1.00 -2.77
C ALA A 41 3.29 -2.20 -3.04
N ALA A 42 2.75 -3.43 -3.02
CA ALA A 42 3.49 -4.62 -3.42
C ALA A 42 3.91 -4.51 -4.89
N GLU A 43 3.03 -4.00 -5.75
CA GLU A 43 3.33 -3.93 -7.18
C GLU A 43 4.41 -2.91 -7.52
N ARG A 44 4.32 -1.73 -6.90
CA ARG A 44 5.36 -0.70 -7.03
C ARG A 44 6.70 -1.19 -6.50
N LEU A 45 6.70 -1.98 -5.43
CA LEU A 45 7.91 -2.55 -4.86
C LEU A 45 8.52 -3.62 -5.77
N ALA A 46 7.71 -4.50 -6.35
CA ALA A 46 8.17 -5.53 -7.29
C ALA A 46 8.86 -4.90 -8.52
N ASN A 47 8.22 -3.89 -9.13
CA ASN A 47 8.80 -3.17 -10.28
C ASN A 47 10.10 -2.45 -9.94
N ARG A 48 10.17 -1.79 -8.77
CA ARG A 48 11.43 -1.14 -8.34
C ARG A 48 12.53 -2.18 -8.14
N VAL A 49 12.20 -3.31 -7.51
CA VAL A 49 13.15 -4.40 -7.29
C VAL A 49 13.66 -4.97 -8.60
N SER A 50 12.80 -5.22 -9.59
CA SER A 50 13.23 -5.74 -10.89
C SER A 50 14.11 -4.76 -11.68
N ASP A 51 13.88 -3.46 -11.53
CA ASP A 51 14.68 -2.44 -12.22
C ASP A 51 16.04 -2.18 -11.54
N GLU A 52 16.09 -2.24 -10.21
CA GLU A 52 17.28 -1.87 -9.44
C GLU A 52 18.18 -3.06 -9.07
N LEU A 53 17.64 -4.28 -8.98
CA LEU A 53 18.41 -5.46 -8.59
C LEU A 53 18.97 -6.21 -9.81
N PRO A 54 20.24 -6.68 -9.75
CA PRO A 54 20.78 -7.54 -10.78
C PRO A 54 20.03 -8.89 -10.81
N ALA A 55 19.95 -9.53 -11.99
CA ALA A 55 19.20 -10.77 -12.20
C ALA A 55 19.58 -11.94 -11.27
N GLU A 56 20.78 -11.90 -10.69
CA GLU A 56 21.29 -12.92 -9.75
C GLU A 56 21.00 -12.58 -8.27
N ALA A 57 20.32 -11.46 -8.00
CA ALA A 57 19.96 -11.07 -6.64
C ALA A 57 18.98 -12.07 -6.03
N LYS A 58 19.38 -12.64 -4.89
CA LYS A 58 18.49 -13.47 -4.07
C LYS A 58 17.63 -12.55 -3.22
N VAL A 59 16.30 -12.65 -3.35
CA VAL A 59 15.35 -11.83 -2.58
C VAL A 59 14.58 -12.72 -1.60
N ILE A 60 14.34 -12.21 -0.39
CA ILE A 60 13.45 -12.82 0.59
C ILE A 60 12.30 -11.88 0.91
N VAL A 61 11.10 -12.44 1.04
CA VAL A 61 9.89 -11.69 1.38
C VAL A 61 9.50 -12.04 2.81
N LEU A 62 9.53 -11.05 3.70
CA LEU A 62 9.18 -11.22 5.11
C LEU A 62 7.99 -10.33 5.43
N VAL A 63 6.89 -10.94 5.88
CA VAL A 63 5.68 -10.19 6.25
C VAL A 63 5.18 -10.61 7.63
N ARG A 64 4.72 -9.63 8.40
CA ARG A 64 4.16 -9.89 9.73
C ARG A 64 2.85 -10.66 9.60
N GLN A 65 2.66 -11.66 10.44
CA GLN A 65 1.38 -12.37 10.57
C GLN A 65 0.25 -11.43 11.04
N GLY A 66 -0.87 -11.43 10.32
CA GLY A 66 -2.08 -10.66 10.64
C GLY A 66 -2.37 -9.48 9.69
N GLY A 67 -3.66 -9.13 9.58
CA GLY A 67 -4.15 -8.02 8.74
C GLY A 67 -4.03 -8.29 7.23
N LYS A 68 -3.70 -7.25 6.45
CA LYS A 68 -3.51 -7.32 4.98
C LYS A 68 -2.14 -7.88 4.54
N GLY A 69 -1.33 -8.38 5.49
CA GLY A 69 0.02 -8.86 5.22
C GLY A 69 0.08 -10.09 4.32
N GLU A 70 -0.88 -11.01 4.44
CA GLU A 70 -0.91 -12.24 3.63
C GLU A 70 -1.15 -11.96 2.14
N SER A 71 -2.11 -11.08 1.84
CA SER A 71 -2.39 -10.66 0.46
C SER A 71 -1.20 -9.90 -0.13
N PHE A 72 -0.53 -9.06 0.65
CA PHE A 72 0.67 -8.34 0.23
C PHE A 72 1.82 -9.30 -0.10
N ALA A 73 2.11 -10.25 0.79
CA ALA A 73 3.16 -11.25 0.60
C ALA A 73 2.94 -12.07 -0.67
N LYS A 74 1.69 -12.47 -0.91
CA LYS A 74 1.29 -13.23 -2.10
C LYS A 74 1.51 -12.43 -3.38
N THR A 75 0.94 -11.23 -3.48
CA THR A 75 1.09 -10.37 -4.67
C THR A 75 2.55 -10.03 -4.93
N LEU A 76 3.33 -9.70 -3.90
CA LEU A 76 4.75 -9.37 -4.06
C LEU A 76 5.55 -10.57 -4.58
N THR A 77 5.30 -11.78 -4.06
CA THR A 77 5.98 -12.99 -4.51
C THR A 77 5.63 -13.34 -5.96
N GLU A 78 4.34 -13.21 -6.32
CA GLU A 78 3.86 -13.45 -7.69
C GLU A 78 4.52 -12.50 -8.69
N GLN A 79 4.52 -11.19 -8.39
CA GLN A 79 5.08 -10.19 -9.30
C GLN A 79 6.61 -10.25 -9.39
N LEU A 80 7.32 -10.54 -8.30
CA LEU A 80 8.77 -10.75 -8.35
C LEU A 80 9.13 -11.97 -9.20
N THR A 81 8.34 -13.04 -9.11
CA THR A 81 8.54 -14.25 -9.94
C THR A 81 8.26 -13.96 -11.41
N GLU A 82 7.20 -13.21 -11.72
CA GLU A 82 6.86 -12.79 -13.09
C GLU A 82 7.92 -11.86 -13.68
N ALA A 83 8.52 -11.00 -12.86
CA ALA A 83 9.64 -10.14 -13.25
C ALA A 83 10.98 -10.88 -13.36
N GLY A 84 11.02 -12.20 -13.16
CA GLY A 84 12.22 -13.03 -13.29
C GLY A 84 13.20 -12.93 -12.13
N VAL A 85 12.79 -12.36 -10.99
CA VAL A 85 13.61 -12.25 -9.78
C VAL A 85 13.49 -13.53 -8.95
N SER A 86 14.62 -14.08 -8.53
CA SER A 86 14.67 -15.31 -7.73
C SER A 86 14.27 -15.05 -6.27
N VAL A 87 13.00 -15.34 -5.94
CA VAL A 87 12.51 -15.31 -4.55
C VAL A 87 12.93 -16.59 -3.82
N GLY A 88 13.90 -16.47 -2.91
CA GLY A 88 14.47 -17.60 -2.16
C GLY A 88 13.60 -18.09 -1.00
N SER A 89 12.80 -17.22 -0.38
CA SER A 89 11.87 -17.60 0.68
C SER A 89 10.82 -16.50 0.92
N THR A 90 9.57 -16.90 1.11
CA THR A 90 8.49 -16.03 1.59
C THR A 90 8.03 -16.54 2.95
N THR A 91 8.17 -15.72 4.00
CA THR A 91 7.74 -16.08 5.36
C THR A 91 6.74 -15.07 5.89
N ILE A 92 5.60 -15.58 6.35
CA ILE A 92 4.57 -14.82 7.04
C ILE A 92 4.54 -15.33 8.48
N GLY A 93 4.93 -14.49 9.45
CA GLY A 93 5.13 -14.99 10.80
C GLY A 93 5.43 -13.91 11.83
N GLU A 94 5.91 -14.36 12.99
CA GLU A 94 6.36 -13.49 14.07
C GLU A 94 7.82 -13.03 13.85
N PRO A 95 8.28 -11.98 14.56
CA PRO A 95 9.67 -11.51 14.47
C PRO A 95 10.71 -12.61 14.71
N THR A 96 10.36 -13.61 15.53
CA THR A 96 11.19 -14.79 15.80
C THR A 96 11.41 -15.64 14.54
N ASP A 97 10.38 -15.80 13.72
CA ASP A 97 10.46 -16.56 12.48
C ASP A 97 11.24 -15.80 11.41
N ALA A 98 11.01 -14.47 11.31
CA ALA A 98 11.81 -13.60 10.45
C ALA A 98 13.31 -13.69 10.77
N ARG A 99 13.68 -13.72 12.06
CA ARG A 99 15.08 -13.87 12.49
C ARG A 99 15.69 -15.21 12.06
N LYS A 100 14.97 -16.31 12.22
CA LYS A 100 15.44 -17.65 11.80
C LYS A 100 15.71 -17.67 10.29
N VAL A 101 14.78 -17.13 9.50
CA VAL A 101 14.89 -17.08 8.03
C VAL A 101 16.07 -16.21 7.60
N LEU A 102 16.24 -15.03 8.19
CA LEU A 102 17.37 -14.14 7.92
C LEU A 102 18.72 -14.81 8.23
N THR A 103 18.79 -15.53 9.35
CA THR A 103 20.03 -16.22 9.77
C THR A 103 20.36 -17.36 8.81
N ASN A 104 19.36 -18.14 8.40
CA ASN A 104 19.54 -19.21 7.42
C ASN A 104 19.95 -18.66 6.05
N PHE A 105 19.30 -17.57 5.61
CA PHE A 105 19.58 -16.94 4.33
C PHE A 105 21.00 -16.35 4.24
N GLY A 106 21.47 -15.67 5.30
CA GLY A 106 22.83 -15.13 5.35
C GLY A 106 23.95 -16.19 5.43
N ASN A 107 23.60 -17.43 5.75
CA ASN A 107 24.54 -18.57 5.77
C ASN A 107 24.60 -19.32 4.42
N THR A 108 23.92 -18.83 3.37
CA THR A 108 23.82 -19.47 2.03
C THR A 108 24.55 -18.68 0.96
#